data_AF-A0A3P7LST1-F1
#
_entry.id   AF-A0A3P7LST1-F1
#
_cell.length_a   1.000
_cell.length_b   1.000
_cell.length_c   1.000
_cell.angle_alpha   90.00
_cell.angle_beta   90.00
_cell.angle_gamma   90.00
#
_symmetry.space_group_name_H-M   'P 1'
#
loop_
_entity.id
_entity.type
_entity.pdbx_description
1 polymer ?
#
loop_
_entity_poly.entity_id
_entity_poly.type
_entity_poly.pdbx_seq_one_letter_code
_entity_poly.pdbx_strand_id
1 'polypeptide(L)'
;MSREDIMQQSDIVREKILRSLWLKNAKRISIYSSANSGEIQTDKIVEELLNQGKDVFVPQVLVFLEAPANLTIKTALFQFATGSLVMKMLRVPSFQDYERMEHYRYGIRQPKQEDNWEPYEKTGELH
;
A
#
# COMPACT_ATOMS: atom_id res chain seq x y z
N MET A 1 19.57 -9.38 11.75
CA MET A 1 18.49 -9.17 12.74
C MET A 1 17.66 -10.43 12.80
N SER A 2 17.30 -10.90 14.00
CA SER A 2 16.39 -12.04 14.11
C SER A 2 14.97 -11.62 13.73
N ARG A 3 14.11 -12.58 13.37
CA ARG A 3 12.67 -12.29 13.10
C ARG A 3 11.97 -11.69 14.33
N GLU A 4 12.40 -12.09 15.53
CA GLU A 4 11.87 -11.59 16.79
C GLU A 4 12.24 -10.12 17.03
N ASP A 5 13.48 -9.71 16.71
CA ASP A 5 13.90 -8.30 16.81
C ASP A 5 13.09 -7.39 15.87
N ILE A 6 12.79 -7.88 14.65
CA ILE A 6 11.99 -7.15 13.67
C ILE A 6 10.54 -7.01 14.14
N MET A 7 9.96 -8.07 14.74
CA MET A 7 8.61 -8.02 15.30
C MET A 7 8.52 -7.04 16.48
N GLN A 8 9.45 -7.11 17.44
CA GLN A 8 9.45 -6.21 18.60
C GLN A 8 9.64 -4.75 18.19
N GLN A 9 10.56 -4.47 17.26
CA GLN A 9 10.75 -3.11 16.75
C GLN A 9 9.53 -2.62 15.96
N SER A 10 8.89 -3.50 15.18
CA SER A 10 7.66 -3.17 14.45
C SER A 10 6.52 -2.82 15.40
N ASP A 11 6.36 -3.55 16.50
CA ASP A 11 5.33 -3.29 17.50
C ASP A 11 5.57 -1.94 18.23
N ILE A 12 6.81 -1.63 18.58
CA ILE A 12 7.16 -0.33 19.19
C ILE A 12 6.87 0.83 18.23
N VAL A 13 7.25 0.69 16.96
CA VAL A 13 7.01 1.73 15.95
C VAL A 13 5.51 1.87 15.68
N ARG A 14 4.79 0.76 15.56
CA ARG A 14 3.33 0.73 15.43
C ARG A 14 2.65 1.47 16.57
N GLU A 15 2.99 1.17 17.82
CA GLU A 15 2.41 1.83 18.99
C GLU A 15 2.67 3.35 18.98
N LYS A 16 3.89 3.76 18.62
CA LYS A 16 4.23 5.20 18.51
C LYS A 16 3.40 5.89 17.43
N ILE A 17 3.25 5.25 16.28
CA ILE A 17 2.47 5.76 15.14
C ILE A 17 1.00 5.89 15.53
N LEU A 18 0.39 4.83 16.08
CA LEU A 18 -1.02 4.82 16.50
C LEU A 18 -1.33 5.81 17.62
N ARG A 19 -0.36 6.10 18.49
CA ARG A 19 -0.55 7.08 19.58
C ARG A 19 -0.36 8.53 19.15
N SER A 20 0.26 8.76 18.00
CA SER A 20 0.59 10.09 17.53
C SER A 20 -0.66 10.94 17.27
N LEU A 21 -0.58 12.23 17.61
CA LEU A 21 -1.70 13.15 17.44
C LEU A 21 -2.03 13.38 15.96
N TRP A 22 -1.02 13.40 15.09
CA TRP A 22 -1.20 13.59 13.66
C TRP A 22 -1.99 12.45 13.03
N LEU A 23 -1.73 11.19 13.40
CA LEU A 23 -2.49 10.06 12.85
C LEU A 23 -3.91 10.00 13.42
N LYS A 24 -4.07 10.29 14.71
CA LYS A 24 -5.40 10.35 15.35
C LYS A 24 -6.29 11.37 14.68
N ASN A 25 -5.75 12.54 14.34
CA ASN A 25 -6.48 13.61 13.67
C ASN A 25 -6.67 13.39 12.17
N ALA A 26 -5.77 12.63 11.52
CA ALA A 26 -5.87 12.33 10.09
C ALA A 26 -7.14 11.52 9.79
N LYS A 27 -7.97 12.00 8.87
CA LYS A 27 -9.15 11.27 8.39
C LYS A 27 -8.84 10.39 7.17
N ARG A 28 -7.84 10.78 6.39
CA ARG A 28 -7.45 10.17 5.12
C ARG A 28 -5.96 9.84 5.17
N ILE A 29 -5.60 8.57 4.97
CA ILE A 29 -4.25 8.06 5.19
C ILE A 29 -3.81 7.26 3.96
N SER A 30 -2.69 7.66 3.36
CA SER A 30 -1.97 6.86 2.38
C SER A 30 -0.97 5.94 3.09
N ILE A 31 -0.99 4.65 2.77
CA ILE A 31 -0.10 3.64 3.37
C ILE A 31 0.41 2.68 2.31
N TYR A 32 1.69 2.34 2.38
CA TYR A 32 2.30 1.30 1.56
C TYR A 32 2.10 -0.05 2.22
N SER A 33 1.65 -1.08 1.47
CA SER A 33 1.64 -2.45 1.99
C SER A 33 3.07 -2.97 2.03
N SER A 34 3.49 -3.49 3.18
CA SER A 34 4.79 -4.13 3.34
C SER A 34 4.98 -5.32 2.41
N ALA A 35 6.19 -5.48 1.87
CA ALA A 35 6.50 -6.39 0.77
C ALA A 35 7.04 -7.77 1.21
N ASN A 36 7.59 -7.91 2.43
CA ASN A 36 8.08 -9.16 3.02
C ASN A 36 8.67 -8.93 4.43
N SER A 37 9.13 -10.00 5.09
CA SER A 37 9.50 -10.16 6.52
C SER A 37 10.56 -9.22 7.14
N GLY A 38 10.93 -8.12 6.48
CA GLY A 38 11.89 -7.12 6.97
C GLY A 38 11.31 -5.72 7.18
N GLU A 39 10.08 -5.48 6.78
CA GLU A 39 9.38 -4.20 6.93
C GLU A 39 8.37 -4.25 8.09
N ILE A 40 7.97 -3.07 8.59
CA ILE A 40 6.90 -2.97 9.59
C ILE A 40 5.64 -3.63 9.03
N GLN A 41 5.08 -4.58 9.74
CA GLN A 41 3.79 -5.20 9.37
C GLN A 41 2.68 -4.13 9.41
N THR A 42 2.34 -3.61 8.24
CA THR A 42 1.33 -2.54 8.10
C THR A 42 -0.10 -3.05 8.27
N ASP A 43 -0.30 -4.36 8.26
CA ASP A 43 -1.64 -4.99 8.26
C ASP A 43 -2.45 -4.60 9.48
N LYS A 44 -1.84 -4.71 10.67
CA LYS A 44 -2.48 -4.32 11.92
C LYS A 44 -2.68 -2.80 12.05
N ILE A 45 -1.98 -1.99 11.26
CA ILE A 45 -2.21 -0.54 11.19
C ILE A 45 -3.41 -0.28 10.27
N VAL A 46 -3.47 -0.94 9.11
CA VAL A 46 -4.59 -0.82 8.17
C VAL A 46 -5.90 -1.26 8.82
N GLU A 47 -5.91 -2.41 9.47
CA GLU A 47 -7.06 -2.93 10.21
C GLU A 47 -7.58 -1.91 11.23
N GLU A 48 -6.68 -1.38 12.06
CA GLU A 48 -7.01 -0.40 13.10
C GLU A 48 -7.55 0.91 12.52
N LEU A 49 -6.94 1.44 11.45
CA LEU A 49 -7.38 2.68 10.81
C LEU A 49 -8.77 2.51 10.18
N LEU A 50 -9.03 1.38 9.53
CA LEU A 50 -10.34 1.06 8.96
C LEU A 50 -11.40 0.91 10.06
N ASN A 51 -11.08 0.24 11.18
CA ASN A 51 -11.97 0.11 12.33
C ASN A 51 -12.31 1.46 12.98
N GLN A 52 -11.39 2.43 12.90
CA GLN A 52 -11.63 3.82 13.33
C GLN A 52 -12.47 4.63 12.32
N GLY A 53 -12.90 4.03 11.21
CA GLY A 53 -13.69 4.69 10.16
C GLY A 53 -12.89 5.67 9.32
N LYS A 54 -11.55 5.54 9.29
CA LYS A 54 -10.68 6.39 8.48
C LYS A 54 -10.59 5.86 7.05
N ASP A 55 -10.38 6.76 6.10
CA ASP A 55 -10.14 6.39 4.71
C ASP A 55 -8.68 6.01 4.53
N VAL A 56 -8.44 4.73 4.26
CA VAL A 56 -7.10 4.20 4.00
C VAL A 56 -6.93 4.03 2.49
N PHE A 57 -5.82 4.53 1.96
CA PHE A 57 -5.48 4.44 0.54
C PHE A 57 -4.18 3.66 0.36
N VAL A 58 -4.17 2.73 -0.59
CA VAL A 58 -3.00 1.93 -0.95
C VAL A 58 -2.58 2.20 -2.39
N PRO A 59 -1.28 2.12 -2.72
CA PRO A 59 -0.82 2.36 -4.06
C PRO A 59 -1.20 1.20 -4.99
N GLN A 60 -1.68 1.55 -6.18
CA GLN A 60 -1.70 0.68 -7.34
C GLN A 60 -0.71 1.23 -8.36
N VAL A 61 0.34 0.46 -8.65
CA VAL A 61 1.30 0.82 -9.69
C VAL A 61 0.69 0.49 -11.05
N LEU A 62 0.48 1.50 -11.88
CA LEU A 62 0.15 1.34 -13.29
C LEU A 62 1.45 1.28 -14.08
N VAL A 63 1.79 0.07 -14.51
CA VAL A 63 2.80 -0.12 -15.55
C VAL A 63 2.06 0.01 -16.88
N PHE A 64 2.36 1.05 -17.66
CA PHE A 64 1.85 1.17 -19.03
C PHE A 64 2.52 0.10 -19.89
N LEU A 65 1.87 -1.04 -19.99
CA LEU A 65 2.19 -2.07 -20.96
C LEU A 65 1.15 -2.01 -22.08
N GLU A 66 1.35 -1.15 -23.07
CA GLU A 66 1.00 -1.56 -24.45
C GLU A 66 2.16 -2.38 -25.02
N ALA A 67 2.52 -3.44 -24.32
CA ALA A 67 3.63 -4.28 -24.72
C ALA A 67 3.07 -5.57 -25.33
N PRO A 68 3.46 -5.92 -26.56
CA PRO A 68 3.09 -7.22 -27.13
C PRO A 68 3.57 -8.33 -26.21
N ALA A 69 2.90 -9.49 -26.26
CA ALA A 69 3.00 -10.65 -25.36
C ALA A 69 4.43 -11.22 -25.11
N ASN A 70 5.46 -10.64 -25.71
CA ASN A 70 6.82 -11.13 -25.78
C ASN A 70 7.78 -10.24 -24.95
N LEU A 71 7.27 -9.38 -24.06
CA LEU A 71 8.09 -8.38 -23.37
C LEU A 71 9.01 -9.01 -22.32
N THR A 72 10.32 -8.79 -22.49
CA THR A 72 11.35 -9.29 -21.58
C THR A 72 11.44 -8.45 -20.31
N ILE A 73 11.85 -9.06 -19.19
CA ILE A 73 12.04 -8.44 -17.86
C ILE A 73 12.83 -7.12 -17.90
N LYS A 74 13.75 -6.95 -18.87
CA LYS A 74 14.52 -5.72 -19.10
C LYS A 74 13.66 -4.49 -19.37
N THR A 75 12.54 -4.62 -20.09
CA THR A 75 11.72 -3.45 -20.47
C THR A 75 10.92 -2.93 -19.29
N ALA A 76 10.41 -3.83 -18.44
CA ALA A 76 9.76 -3.42 -17.21
C ALA A 76 10.76 -2.70 -16.30
N LEU A 77 11.96 -3.28 -16.07
CA LEU A 77 13.03 -2.64 -15.30
C LEU A 77 13.46 -1.28 -15.87
N PHE A 78 13.47 -1.12 -17.19
CA PHE A 78 13.76 0.15 -17.84
C PHE A 78 12.69 1.20 -17.52
N GLN A 79 11.40 0.86 -17.61
CA GLN A 79 10.32 1.80 -17.23
C GLN A 79 10.37 2.21 -15.75
N PHE A 80 10.77 1.28 -14.86
CA PHE A 80 11.06 1.61 -13.45
C PHE A 80 12.22 2.63 -13.36
N ALA A 81 13.30 2.41 -14.11
CA ALA A 81 14.48 3.27 -14.10
C ALA A 81 14.25 4.63 -14.77
N THR A 82 13.36 4.72 -15.77
CA THR A 82 13.04 5.97 -16.49
C THR A 82 11.96 6.82 -15.82
N GLY A 83 11.40 6.38 -14.69
CA GLY A 83 10.42 7.17 -13.92
C GLY A 83 9.04 7.24 -14.56
N SER A 84 8.70 6.34 -15.49
CA SER A 84 7.40 6.33 -16.19
C SER A 84 6.29 5.59 -15.44
N LEU A 85 6.45 5.38 -14.13
CA LEU A 85 5.45 4.72 -13.29
C LEU A 85 4.43 5.74 -12.83
N VAL A 86 3.17 5.53 -13.20
CA VAL A 86 2.05 6.27 -12.60
C VAL A 86 1.49 5.41 -11.47
N MET A 87 1.47 5.95 -10.26
CA MET A 87 0.79 5.31 -9.13
C MET A 87 -0.52 6.02 -8.88
N LYS A 88 -1.59 5.25 -8.70
CA LYS A 88 -2.87 5.76 -8.17
C LYS A 88 -3.02 5.29 -6.75
N MET A 89 -3.50 6.17 -5.88
CA MET A 89 -3.84 5.81 -4.50
C MET A 89 -5.31 5.40 -4.48
N LEU A 90 -5.60 4.15 -4.12
CA LEU A 90 -6.96 3.59 -4.15
C LEU A 90 -7.46 3.34 -2.73
N ARG A 91 -8.69 3.78 -2.45
CA ARG A 91 -9.33 3.60 -1.16
C ARG A 91 -9.61 2.13 -0.91
N VAL A 92 -9.15 1.62 0.22
CA VAL A 92 -9.40 0.27 0.70
C VAL A 92 -10.87 0.18 1.14
N PRO A 93 -11.72 -0.65 0.49
CA PRO A 93 -13.14 -0.72 0.83
C PRO A 93 -13.39 -1.41 2.17
N SER A 94 -12.62 -2.46 2.47
CA SER A 94 -12.69 -3.20 3.73
C SER A 94 -11.35 -3.88 4.04
N PHE A 95 -11.14 -4.29 5.30
CA PHE A 95 -9.93 -5.03 5.66
C PHE A 95 -9.86 -6.39 4.94
N GLN A 96 -11.01 -7.03 4.69
CA GLN A 96 -11.06 -8.28 3.92
C GLN A 96 -10.58 -8.09 2.47
N ASP A 97 -10.89 -6.96 1.84
CA ASP A 97 -10.40 -6.65 0.48
C ASP A 97 -8.89 -6.38 0.49
N TYR A 98 -8.39 -5.72 1.54
CA TYR A 98 -6.95 -5.52 1.74
C TYR A 98 -6.20 -6.86 1.90
N GLU A 99 -6.72 -7.80 2.72
CA GLU A 99 -6.09 -9.11 2.91
C GLU A 99 -6.07 -9.95 1.62
N ARG A 100 -7.07 -9.77 0.75
CA ARG A 100 -7.18 -10.48 -0.53
C ARG A 100 -6.30 -9.91 -1.65
N MET A 101 -5.61 -8.79 -1.43
CA MET A 101 -4.74 -8.21 -2.44
C MET A 101 -3.64 -9.20 -2.83
N GLU A 102 -3.47 -9.39 -4.14
CA GLU A 102 -2.41 -10.25 -4.65
C GLU A 102 -1.04 -9.58 -4.49
N HIS A 103 -0.02 -10.41 -4.24
CA HIS A 103 1.35 -9.94 -4.21
C HIS A 103 1.80 -9.68 -5.65
N TYR A 104 2.08 -8.43 -5.96
CA TYR A 104 2.70 -8.06 -7.22
C TYR A 104 4.24 -8.24 -7.12
N ARG A 105 4.96 -7.73 -8.11
CA ARG A 105 6.43 -7.79 -8.16
C ARG A 105 7.06 -7.34 -6.83
N TYR A 106 8.13 -8.01 -6.42
CA TYR A 106 8.87 -7.79 -5.17
C TYR A 106 8.09 -8.08 -3.88
N GLY A 107 6.91 -8.71 -3.96
CA GLY A 107 6.11 -9.09 -2.78
C GLY A 107 5.21 -7.96 -2.25
N ILE A 108 5.16 -6.81 -2.93
CA ILE A 108 4.26 -5.71 -2.55
C ILE A 108 2.83 -6.11 -2.91
N ARG A 109 1.91 -6.09 -1.94
CA ARG A 109 0.48 -6.24 -2.23
C ARG A 109 -0.09 -4.94 -2.78
N GLN A 110 -0.88 -5.04 -3.85
CA GLN A 110 -1.61 -3.93 -4.42
C GLN A 110 -2.95 -4.41 -5.00
N PRO A 111 -3.94 -3.51 -5.18
CA PRO A 111 -5.20 -3.84 -5.83
C PRO A 111 -4.98 -4.21 -7.31
N LYS A 112 -5.82 -5.09 -7.84
CA LYS A 112 -5.81 -5.47 -9.26
C LYS A 112 -6.30 -4.32 -10.14
N GLN A 113 -5.87 -4.28 -11.40
CA GLN A 113 -6.32 -3.25 -12.33
C GLN A 113 -7.83 -3.32 -12.60
N GLU A 114 -8.41 -4.50 -12.45
CA GLU A 114 -9.85 -4.73 -12.60
C GLU A 114 -10.65 -4.36 -11.35
N ASP A 115 -9.98 -4.12 -10.22
CA ASP A 115 -10.64 -3.70 -8.98
C ASP A 115 -11.14 -2.26 -9.14
N ASN A 116 -12.46 -2.06 -9.03
CA ASN A 116 -13.10 -0.74 -9.13
C ASN A 116 -13.01 0.06 -7.83
N TRP A 117 -11.84 0.10 -7.20
CA TRP A 117 -11.63 0.83 -5.96
C TRP A 117 -11.59 2.34 -6.21
N GLU A 118 -12.06 3.10 -5.24
CA GLU A 118 -12.24 4.53 -5.38
C GLU A 118 -10.89 5.28 -5.37
N PRO A 119 -10.53 6.05 -6.43
CA PRO A 119 -9.29 6.81 -6.43
C PRO A 119 -9.30 7.94 -5.41
N TYR A 120 -8.15 8.18 -4.80
CA TYR A 120 -7.90 9.28 -3.86
C TYR A 120 -8.33 10.64 -4.41
N GLU A 121 -8.12 10.90 -5.71
CA GLU A 121 -8.45 12.18 -6.36
C GLU A 121 -9.96 12.44 -6.42
N LYS A 122 -10.79 11.41 -6.27
CA LYS A 122 -12.25 11.52 -6.30
C LYS A 122 -12.89 11.64 -4.91
N THR A 123 -12.10 11.55 -3.84
CA THR A 123 -12.58 11.50 -2.45
C THR A 123 -12.42 12.82 -1.67
N GLY A 124 -12.04 13.91 -2.34
CA GLY A 124 -11.94 15.26 -1.75
C GLY A 124 -10.50 15.73 -1.43
N GLU A 125 -10.33 16.83 -0.68
CA GLU A 125 -9.02 17.38 -0.27
C GLU A 125 -8.47 16.73 1.02
N LEU A 126 -7.14 16.75 1.21
CA LEU A 126 -6.54 16.38 2.51
C LEU A 126 -6.87 17.48 3.52
N HIS A 127 -7.57 17.13 4.60
CA HIS A 127 -7.83 18.02 5.73
C HIS A 127 -7.19 17.46 7.00
#